data_AF-A0A2X2I7B7-F1
#
_entry.id   AF-A0A2X2I7B7-F1
#
_cell.length_a   1.000
_cell.length_b   1.000
_cell.length_c   1.000
_cell.angle_alpha   90.00
_cell.angle_beta   90.00
_cell.angle_gamma   90.00
#
_symmetry.space_group_name_H-M   'P 1'
#
loop_
_entity.id
_entity.type
_entity.pdbx_description
1 polymer ?
#
loop_
_entity_poly.entity_id
_entity_poly.type
_entity_poly.pdbx_seq_one_letter_code
_entity_poly.pdbx_strand_id
1 'polypeptide(L)' 'MPRTGKMKHVSLTLQVENDLKHQLSIGALKPGARLITKNLAEQLGMSITCA' A
#
# COMPACT_ATOMS: atom_id res chain seq x y z
N MET A 1 10.35 9.51 32.15
CA MET A 1 10.52 9.38 30.68
C MET A 1 10.46 7.91 30.28
N PRO A 2 9.60 7.53 29.33
CA PRO A 2 9.87 6.42 28.42
C PRO A 2 9.94 6.92 26.96
N ARG A 3 11.03 6.55 26.27
CA ARG A 3 11.14 6.61 24.80
C ARG A 3 10.27 5.48 24.24
N THR A 4 9.19 5.79 23.56
CA THR A 4 8.48 4.82 22.70
C THR A 4 8.49 5.34 21.28
N GLY A 5 8.83 4.44 20.37
CA GLY A 5 9.47 4.72 19.09
C GLY A 5 8.71 5.70 18.23
N LYS A 6 9.48 6.42 17.41
CA LYS A 6 8.99 7.05 16.18
C LYS A 6 8.22 5.97 15.41
N MET A 7 6.91 5.91 15.60
CA MET A 7 6.03 5.14 14.73
C MET A 7 6.34 5.68 13.36
N LYS A 8 7.01 4.88 12.52
CA LYS A 8 7.45 5.32 11.21
C LYS A 8 6.17 5.82 10.57
N HIS A 9 6.07 7.13 10.35
CA HIS A 9 4.96 7.74 9.64
C HIS A 9 5.19 7.37 8.18
N VAL A 10 5.10 6.07 7.87
CA VAL A 10 5.25 5.56 6.53
C VAL A 10 4.08 6.18 5.80
N SER A 11 4.38 7.14 4.93
CA SER A 11 3.38 7.82 4.13
C SER A 11 2.45 6.75 3.56
N LEU A 12 1.15 6.99 3.62
CA LEU A 12 0.15 6.06 3.13
C LEU A 12 0.47 5.64 1.68
N THR A 13 1.00 6.58 0.89
CA THR A 13 1.51 6.37 -0.47
C THR A 13 2.65 5.34 -0.53
N LEU A 14 3.60 5.42 0.40
CA LEU A 14 4.78 4.53 0.43
C LEU A 14 4.39 3.10 0.82
N GLN A 15 3.38 2.95 1.68
CA GLN A 15 2.81 1.63 2.01
C GLN A 15 2.18 0.99 0.79
N VAL A 16 1.38 1.75 0.03
CA VAL A 16 0.74 1.28 -1.20
C VAL A 16 1.78 0.87 -2.25
N GLU A 17 2.84 1.67 -2.44
CA GLU A 17 3.91 1.35 -3.37
C GLU A 17 4.68 0.08 -2.99
N ASN A 18 4.99 -0.10 -1.70
CA ASN A 18 5.66 -1.30 -1.22
C ASN A 18 4.78 -2.55 -1.37
N ASP A 19 3.49 -2.44 -1.09
CA ASP A 19 2.55 -3.55 -1.26
C ASP A 19 2.45 -3.94 -2.75
N LEU A 20 2.31 -2.96 -3.65
CA LEU A 20 2.31 -3.21 -5.10
C LEU A 20 3.57 -3.94 -5.55
N LYS A 21 4.74 -3.47 -5.12
CA LYS A 21 6.03 -4.10 -5.44
C LYS A 21 6.11 -5.52 -4.87
N HIS A 22 5.62 -5.73 -3.66
CA HIS A 22 5.58 -7.05 -3.05
C HIS A 22 4.68 -7.99 -3.85
N GLN A 23 3.46 -7.56 -4.18
CA GLN A 23 2.50 -8.35 -4.96
C GLN A 23 3.02 -8.69 -6.36
N LEU A 24 3.73 -7.76 -7.01
CA LEU A 24 4.41 -8.01 -8.29
C LEU A 24 5.56 -9.03 -8.11
N SER A 25 6.32 -8.93 -7.02
CA SER A 25 7.47 -9.81 -6.75
C SER A 25 7.04 -11.25 -6.45
N ILE A 26 5.95 -11.43 -5.70
CA ILE A 26 5.40 -12.76 -5.39
C ILE A 26 4.53 -13.33 -6.52
N GLY A 27 4.32 -12.57 -7.60
CA GLY A 27 3.50 -12.98 -8.74
C GLY A 27 1.99 -12.97 -8.50
N ALA A 28 1.53 -12.41 -7.38
CA ALA A 28 0.11 -12.16 -7.12
C ALA A 28 -0.46 -11.12 -8.10
N LEU A 29 0.37 -10.14 -8.47
CA LEU A 29 0.08 -9.17 -9.52
C LEU A 29 0.88 -9.52 -10.77
N LYS A 30 0.18 -9.80 -11.88
CA LYS A 30 0.84 -10.06 -13.17
C LYS A 30 1.26 -8.74 -13.82
N PRO A 31 2.46 -8.66 -14.43
CA PRO A 31 2.83 -7.52 -15.27
C PRO A 31 1.78 -7.32 -16.38
N GLY A 32 1.28 -6.10 -16.52
CA GLY A 32 0.20 -5.77 -17.45
C GLY A 32 -1.22 -6.04 -16.93
N ALA A 33 -1.37 -6.54 -15.70
CA ALA A 33 -2.68 -6.59 -15.04
C ALA A 33 -3.19 -5.16 -14.78
N ARG A 34 -4.48 -4.95 -15.03
CA ARG A 34 -5.12 -3.67 -14.73
C ARG A 34 -5.19 -3.49 -13.21
N LEU A 35 -4.45 -2.53 -12.70
CA LEU A 35 -4.58 -2.08 -11.32
C LEU A 35 -5.92 -1.34 -11.14
N ILE A 36 -6.73 -1.84 -10.21
CA ILE A 36 -7.98 -1.19 -9.83
C ILE A 36 -7.80 -0.61 -8.43
N THR A 37 -7.68 0.72 -8.36
CA THR A 37 -7.46 1.46 -7.11
C THR A 37 -8.54 1.18 -6.06
N LYS A 38 -9.78 0.88 -6.49
CA LYS A 38 -10.86 0.46 -5.59
C LYS A 38 -10.55 -0.85 -4.86
N ASN A 39 -10.18 -1.89 -5.60
CA ASN A 39 -9.86 -3.19 -5.03
C ASN A 39 -8.63 -3.12 -4.11
N LEU A 40 -7.63 -2.32 -4.51
CA LEU A 40 -6.43 -2.08 -3.71
C LEU A 40 -6.77 -1.36 -2.39
N ALA A 41 -7.61 -0.32 -2.47
CA ALA A 41 -8.07 0.40 -1.30
C ALA A 41 -8.89 -0.49 -0.35
N GLU A 42 -9.78 -1.35 -0.88
CA GLU A 42 -10.51 -2.34 -0.08
C GLU A 42 -9.59 -3.38 0.57
N GLN A 43 -8.61 -3.93 -0.16
CA GLN A 43 -7.65 -4.90 0.38
C GLN A 43 -6.76 -4.30 1.46
N LEU A 44 -6.41 -3.01 1.33
CA LEU A 44 -5.57 -2.30 2.29
C LEU A 44 -6.38 -1.62 3.41
N GLY A 45 -7.72 -1.68 3.38
CA GLY A 45 -8.58 -0.97 4.34
C GLY A 45 -8.42 0.55 4.27
N MET A 46 -8.07 1.07 3.10
CA MET A 46 -7.80 2.49 2.87
C MET A 46 -8.98 3.18 2.18
N SER A 47 -9.16 4.46 2.48
CA SER A 47 -10.12 5.31 1.76
C SER A 47 -9.49 5.88 0.50
N ILE A 48 -10.21 5.83 -0.61
CA ILE A 48 -9.79 6.51 -1.84
C ILE A 48 -10.01 8.00 -1.65
N THR A 49 -8.93 8.77 -1.64
CA THR A 49 -9.01 10.24 -1.70
C THR A 49 -8.91 10.66 -3.16
N CYS A 50 -9.94 11.29 -3.68
CA CYS A 50 -9.86 11.99 -4.96
C CYS A 50 -9.01 13.25 -4.74
N ALA A 51 -7.80 13.28 -5.29
CA ALA A 51 -6.95 14.47 -5.32
C ALA A 51 -7.31 15.34 -6.54
#